data_AF-A0A917CBL8-F1
#
_entry.id   AF-A0A917CBL8-F1
#
_cell.length_a   1.000
_cell.length_b   1.000
_cell.length_c   1.000
_cell.angle_alpha   90.00
_cell.angle_beta   90.00
_cell.angle_gamma   90.00
#
_symmetry.space_group_name_H-M   'P 1'
#
loop_
_entity.id
_entity.type
_entity.pdbx_description
1 polymer ?
#
loop_
_entity_poly.entity_id
_entity_poly.type
_entity_poly.pdbx_seq_one_letter_code
_entity_poly.pdbx_strand_id
1 'polypeptide(L)'
;MERSELVAEARRVGEAARHNLQVILQNPEAMLPGEQDFAEGYLNNMIRIAEAEMKNDRRSGQSRGLKSRLENLLVFILNPNSEKRKGGAA
;
A
#
# COMPACT_ATOMS: atom_id res chain seq x y z
N MET A 1 -14.09 5.33 -13.99
CA MET A 1 -14.14 4.21 -13.04
C MET A 1 -15.10 4.63 -11.95
N GLU A 2 -16.16 3.87 -11.79
CA GLU A 2 -17.19 4.11 -10.77
C GLU A 2 -16.66 3.76 -9.38
N ARG A 3 -17.26 4.33 -8.33
CA ARG A 3 -16.79 4.11 -6.96
C ARG A 3 -16.90 2.64 -6.53
N SER A 4 -17.94 1.95 -6.98
CA SER A 4 -18.11 0.51 -6.77
C SER A 4 -16.98 -0.31 -7.39
N GLU A 5 -16.51 0.10 -8.58
CA GLU A 5 -15.38 -0.54 -9.26
C GLU A 5 -14.08 -0.33 -8.50
N LEU A 6 -13.84 0.90 -7.99
CA LEU A 6 -12.67 1.20 -7.16
C LEU A 6 -12.65 0.38 -5.87
N VAL A 7 -13.79 0.23 -5.20
CA VAL A 7 -13.90 -0.56 -3.96
C VAL A 7 -13.71 -2.06 -4.25
N ALA A 8 -14.28 -2.56 -5.33
CA ALA A 8 -14.10 -3.95 -5.76
C ALA A 8 -12.63 -4.24 -6.10
N GLU A 9 -11.96 -3.34 -6.81
CA GLU A 9 -10.56 -3.46 -7.15
C GLU A 9 -9.68 -3.38 -5.89
N ALA A 10 -9.92 -2.40 -5.02
CA ALA A 10 -9.19 -2.26 -3.76
C ALA A 10 -9.32 -3.52 -2.89
N ARG A 11 -10.51 -4.11 -2.82
CA ARG A 11 -10.75 -5.38 -2.13
C ARG A 11 -9.94 -6.52 -2.75
N ARG A 12 -9.99 -6.67 -4.08
CA ARG A 12 -9.24 -7.73 -4.80
C ARG A 12 -7.73 -7.60 -4.55
N VAL A 13 -7.20 -6.39 -4.64
CA VAL A 13 -5.78 -6.09 -4.40
C VAL A 13 -5.41 -6.38 -2.94
N GLY A 14 -6.24 -6.00 -1.98
CA GLY A 14 -6.01 -6.29 -0.56
C GLY A 14 -6.00 -7.78 -0.24
N GLU A 15 -6.91 -8.56 -0.83
CA GLU A 15 -6.97 -10.02 -0.68
C GLU A 15 -5.72 -10.69 -1.28
N ALA A 16 -5.33 -10.28 -2.50
CA ALA A 16 -4.09 -10.75 -3.13
C ALA A 16 -2.85 -10.38 -2.31
N ALA A 17 -2.80 -9.18 -1.75
CA ALA A 17 -1.68 -8.73 -0.94
C ALA A 17 -1.53 -9.56 0.35
N ARG A 18 -2.63 -9.92 1.01
CA ARG A 18 -2.60 -10.84 2.17
C ARG A 18 -2.08 -12.22 1.79
N HIS A 19 -2.54 -12.76 0.68
CA HIS A 19 -2.08 -14.06 0.20
C HIS A 19 -0.57 -14.03 -0.08
N ASN A 20 -0.10 -13.03 -0.83
CA ASN A 20 1.33 -12.90 -1.16
C ASN A 20 2.18 -12.71 0.09
N LEU A 21 1.72 -11.94 1.08
CA LEU A 21 2.43 -11.78 2.35
C LEU A 21 2.56 -13.13 3.07
N GLN A 22 1.50 -13.93 3.10
CA GLN A 22 1.54 -15.27 3.68
C GLN A 22 2.52 -16.19 2.95
N VAL A 23 2.58 -16.12 1.62
CA VAL A 23 3.55 -16.90 0.82
C VAL A 23 4.99 -16.50 1.15
N ILE A 24 5.28 -15.20 1.26
CA ILE A 24 6.62 -14.69 1.61
C ILE A 24 7.02 -15.15 3.02
N LEU A 25 6.10 -15.04 3.98
CA LEU A 25 6.36 -15.49 5.36
C LEU A 25 6.61 -17.00 5.45
N GLN A 26 6.04 -17.79 4.55
CA GLN A 26 6.24 -19.24 4.50
C GLN A 26 7.51 -19.64 3.73
N ASN A 27 7.92 -18.86 2.74
CA ASN A 27 9.05 -19.17 1.86
C ASN A 27 9.93 -17.92 1.64
N PRO A 28 10.57 -17.38 2.69
CA PRO A 28 11.38 -16.17 2.58
C PRO A 28 12.58 -16.34 1.62
N GLU A 29 13.07 -17.58 1.44
CA GLU A 29 14.14 -17.93 0.52
C GLU A 29 13.80 -17.77 -0.97
N ALA A 30 12.50 -17.71 -1.31
CA ALA A 30 12.06 -17.44 -2.68
C ALA A 30 12.19 -15.95 -3.05
N MET A 31 12.46 -15.07 -2.08
CA MET A 31 12.65 -13.65 -2.30
C MET A 31 14.06 -13.32 -2.77
N LEU A 32 14.18 -12.24 -3.54
CA LEU A 32 15.47 -11.64 -3.84
C LEU A 32 16.14 -11.15 -2.55
N PRO A 33 17.46 -11.39 -2.37
CA PRO A 33 18.16 -10.94 -1.17
C PRO A 33 18.03 -9.43 -0.96
N GLY A 34 17.58 -9.02 0.22
CA GLY A 34 17.41 -7.61 0.58
C GLY A 34 16.07 -6.97 0.17
N GLU A 35 15.20 -7.69 -0.55
CA GLU A 35 13.91 -7.16 -1.02
C GLU A 35 12.72 -7.50 -0.09
N GLN A 36 12.94 -8.36 0.91
CA GLN A 36 11.87 -8.86 1.77
C GLN A 36 11.16 -7.72 2.53
N ASP A 37 11.91 -6.86 3.22
CA ASP A 37 11.33 -5.75 4.00
C ASP A 37 10.52 -4.79 3.11
N PHE A 38 11.01 -4.53 1.89
CA PHE A 38 10.32 -3.68 0.93
C PHE A 38 9.01 -4.33 0.46
N ALA A 39 9.06 -5.61 0.09
CA ALA A 39 7.88 -6.35 -0.36
C ALA A 39 6.82 -6.45 0.74
N GLU A 40 7.21 -6.81 1.96
CA GLU A 40 6.29 -6.87 3.10
C GLU A 40 5.68 -5.49 3.40
N GLY A 41 6.50 -4.43 3.38
CA GLY A 41 6.03 -3.05 3.56
C GLY A 41 5.02 -2.62 2.49
N TYR A 42 5.29 -2.95 1.23
CA TYR A 42 4.39 -2.67 0.10
C TYR A 42 3.05 -3.40 0.24
N LEU A 43 3.09 -4.71 0.52
CA LEU A 43 1.90 -5.54 0.66
C LEU A 43 1.04 -5.10 1.85
N ASN A 44 1.66 -4.79 3.00
CA ASN A 44 0.96 -4.24 4.15
C ASN A 44 0.27 -2.90 3.85
N ASN A 45 0.90 -2.04 3.04
CA ASN A 45 0.27 -0.80 2.61
C ASN A 45 -0.93 -1.04 1.68
N MET A 46 -0.84 -1.99 0.74
CA MET A 46 -1.98 -2.36 -0.11
C MET A 46 -3.18 -2.85 0.71
N ILE A 47 -2.93 -3.65 1.75
CA ILE A 47 -3.96 -4.12 2.68
C ILE A 47 -4.63 -2.94 3.40
N ARG A 48 -3.83 -1.99 3.91
CA ARG A 48 -4.35 -0.79 4.61
C ARG A 48 -5.21 0.08 3.70
N ILE A 49 -4.82 0.25 2.44
CA ILE A 49 -5.60 1.01 1.44
C ILE A 49 -6.93 0.31 1.18
N ALA A 50 -6.91 -1.00 0.96
CA ALA A 50 -8.12 -1.80 0.77
C ALA A 50 -9.09 -1.65 1.95
N GLU A 51 -8.59 -1.77 3.17
CA GLU A 51 -9.38 -1.60 4.40
C GLU A 51 -9.95 -0.18 4.52
N ALA A 52 -9.15 0.84 4.18
CA ALA A 52 -9.61 2.23 4.18
C ALA A 52 -10.72 2.45 3.14
N GLU A 53 -10.61 1.86 1.94
CA GLU A 53 -11.63 1.97 0.90
C GLU A 53 -12.92 1.26 1.26
N MET A 54 -12.83 0.04 1.80
CA MET A 54 -14.00 -0.67 2.30
C MET A 54 -14.69 0.08 3.46
N LYS A 55 -13.92 0.76 4.32
CA LYS A 55 -14.44 1.58 5.41
C LYS A 55 -15.06 2.90 4.92
N ASN A 56 -14.47 3.51 3.91
CA ASN A 56 -14.97 4.73 3.29
C ASN A 56 -16.24 4.47 2.48
N ASP A 57 -16.35 3.33 1.81
CA ASP A 57 -17.59 2.92 1.12
C ASP A 57 -18.76 2.83 2.11
N ARG A 58 -18.50 2.24 3.29
CA ARG A 58 -19.45 2.21 4.41
C ARG A 58 -19.83 3.59 4.97
N ARG A 59 -19.03 4.63 4.71
CA ARG A 59 -19.29 6.03 5.11
C ARG A 59 -19.48 6.88 3.87
N SER A 60 -20.65 6.74 3.25
CA SER A 60 -21.08 7.54 2.09
C SER A 60 -20.74 9.03 2.27
N GLY A 61 -19.80 9.55 1.46
CA GLY A 61 -19.52 10.99 1.34
C GLY A 61 -18.12 11.51 1.73
N GLN A 62 -17.22 10.70 2.30
CA GLN A 62 -15.90 11.17 2.78
C GLN A 62 -14.67 10.74 1.96
N SER A 63 -14.82 10.34 0.71
CA SER A 63 -13.71 9.84 -0.13
C SER A 63 -12.77 10.91 -0.73
N ARG A 64 -12.88 12.19 -0.34
CA ARG A 64 -11.98 13.26 -0.83
C ARG A 64 -10.51 13.08 -0.43
N GLY A 65 -10.22 12.33 0.64
CA GLY A 65 -8.86 12.14 1.15
C GLY A 65 -8.04 11.03 0.48
N LEU A 66 -8.68 10.11 -0.27
CA LEU A 66 -7.99 8.96 -0.83
C LEU A 66 -7.09 9.33 -2.01
N LYS A 67 -7.57 10.16 -2.95
CA LYS A 67 -6.77 10.58 -4.11
C LYS A 67 -5.44 11.18 -3.66
N SER A 68 -5.47 12.08 -2.67
CA SER A 68 -4.26 12.66 -2.09
C SER A 68 -3.40 11.63 -1.35
N ARG A 69 -3.99 10.61 -0.72
CA ARG A 69 -3.24 9.52 -0.09
C ARG A 69 -2.55 8.61 -1.11
N LEU A 70 -3.23 8.28 -2.20
CA LEU A 70 -2.65 7.49 -3.30
C LEU A 70 -1.58 8.27 -4.05
N GLU A 71 -1.78 9.55 -4.31
CA GLU A 71 -0.77 10.45 -4.89
C GLU A 71 0.46 10.55 -3.98
N ASN A 72 0.28 10.75 -2.67
CA ASN A 72 1.38 10.76 -1.72
C ASN A 72 2.12 9.41 -1.65
N LEU A 73 1.40 8.30 -1.76
CA LEU A 73 2.01 6.98 -1.75
C LEU A 73 2.79 6.70 -3.03
N LEU A 74 2.27 7.11 -4.19
CA LEU A 74 3.00 7.07 -5.46
C LEU A 74 4.29 7.89 -5.37
N VAL A 75 4.23 9.09 -4.79
CA VAL A 75 5.42 9.91 -4.53
C VAL A 75 6.41 9.17 -3.61
N PHE A 76 5.93 8.52 -2.54
CA PHE A 76 6.79 7.80 -1.61
C PHE A 76 7.47 6.57 -2.24
N ILE A 77 6.72 5.81 -3.05
CA ILE A 77 7.23 4.61 -3.75
C ILE A 77 8.19 5.00 -4.88
N LEU A 78 7.88 6.07 -5.61
CA LEU A 78 8.70 6.52 -6.75
C LEU A 78 9.92 7.36 -6.32
N ASN A 79 9.90 7.91 -5.10
CA ASN A 79 11.01 8.67 -4.52
C ASN A 79 11.42 8.11 -3.13
N PRO A 80 11.97 6.88 -3.06
CA PRO A 80 12.45 6.32 -1.80
C PRO A 80 13.63 7.11 -1.20
N ASN A 81 14.24 8.03 -1.96
CA ASN A 81 15.37 8.86 -1.54
C ASN A 81 14.98 10.17 -0.81
N SER A 82 13.69 10.55 -0.74
CA SER A 82 13.33 11.83 -0.08
C SER A 82 13.38 11.78 1.46
N GLU A 83 13.41 10.60 2.08
CA GLU A 83 13.56 10.49 3.55
C GLU A 83 15.03 10.51 4.04
N LYS A 84 16.03 10.45 3.14
CA LYS A 84 17.45 10.48 3.54
C LYS A 84 18.07 11.88 3.69
N ARG A 85 17.26 12.96 3.80
CA ARG A 85 17.80 14.31 4.07
C ARG A 85 17.00 15.09 5.13
N LYS A 86 17.17 14.68 6.38
CA LYS A 86 17.48 15.59 7.51
C LYS A 86 18.78 15.02 8.09
N GLY A 87 19.97 15.51 7.73
CA GLY A 87 20.38 16.89 7.90
C GLY A 87 21.40 16.91 9.03
N GLY A 88 22.59 16.34 8.79
CA GLY A 88 23.77 16.75 9.53
C GLY A 88 24.20 18.12 9.02
N ALA A 89 24.19 19.11 9.89
CA ALA A 89 24.94 20.36 9.75
C ALA A 89 24.98 21.09 11.10
N ALA A 90 26.21 21.44 11.50
CA ALA A 90 26.68 22.17 12.69
C ALA A 90 26.74 21.38 14.01
#